data_AF-A0AAF1BHL5-F1
#
_entry.id   AF-A0AAF1BHL5-F1
#
_cell.length_a   1.000
_cell.length_b   1.000
_cell.length_c   1.000
_cell.angle_alpha   90.00
_cell.angle_beta   90.00
_cell.angle_gamma   90.00
#
_symmetry.space_group_name_H-M   'P 1'
#
loop_
_entity.id
_entity.type
_entity.pdbx_description
1 polymer ?
#
loop_
_entity_poly.entity_id
_entity_poly.type
_entity_poly.pdbx_seq_one_letter_code
_entity_poly.pdbx_strand_id
1 'polypeptide(L)'
;MLPRDTPSTPTSATAPRPKSTAPTTAQSTSRPPLNHHASAASLTRSRATSPTRVVRRDSEQSESSSSSGDSAADAAVREAIGEERERGLEETLEQLGFGPYQWRLFALCGCGWMSDNAALVCVAVILPRVRIHWDLSEKLVGVLSASTMAGMMAGSVAWGVVSDLAGRALPFNATLLLTAVFTISASFSPSFLVLCFWMFCMGTAVGGSMPTDGTLFIENLPHSKQYLLTVLSLFFSFGAVVSSLIGYALLPGASCIAHEGCDIKGGDNNGWRHVLLGLGCINLLCALSRVVLFRLHESPRFLVSNGREQEAVVVLRAIANFNDNTIDIQRDDVRQTEQTTLDPVSTAVVDTNGVARDPEEQHSLINGHRDEDGFIENPPHYEGVPGDDMYSVPPSELPSPVHHRRRKHHPHHQQQYHGRWAWLHKWIAQVARLFTPKWRRTVILMWIIWGAMSLAYTMFNVWLPTVLEMKQKEGTDKIKGSLNDVVLYALAGCPGSAIGAYMIQTKLGRRKSLALCTLATCISVFAFIPVTAKSAMVVSSMFISLTGTAMYAVLYGMTPETFNTSIRGTACGTAAAISRLTGVIAPVLAGFLLSIHHSLPLYVSAIVYMITVGCSLGLPKGRNKGSGGGAVMH
;
A
#
# COMPACT_ATOMS: atom_id res chain seq x y z
N MET A 1 54.89 -10.26 54.99
CA MET A 1 54.80 -11.38 55.96
C MET A 1 53.48 -12.10 55.71
N LEU A 2 53.53 -13.44 55.71
CA LEU A 2 52.42 -14.39 55.82
C LEU A 2 52.56 -15.09 57.20
N PRO A 3 51.66 -16.00 57.64
CA PRO A 3 50.20 -16.09 57.45
C PRO A 3 49.47 -16.32 58.80
N ARG A 4 48.17 -16.66 58.74
CA ARG A 4 47.48 -17.71 59.53
C ARG A 4 46.11 -17.92 58.87
N ASP A 5 45.74 -19.03 58.21
CA ASP A 5 45.81 -20.49 58.46
C ASP A 5 44.47 -21.08 58.96
N THR A 6 44.14 -22.28 58.47
CA THR A 6 42.80 -22.92 58.48
C THR A 6 42.69 -24.12 59.45
N PRO A 7 41.46 -24.59 59.80
CA PRO A 7 40.94 -25.89 59.25
C PRO A 7 39.38 -25.93 59.10
N SER A 8 38.70 -26.94 58.53
CA SER A 8 39.00 -27.98 57.50
C SER A 8 37.69 -28.64 56.99
N THR A 9 37.80 -29.59 56.05
CA THR A 9 36.78 -30.58 55.59
C THR A 9 36.94 -31.91 56.39
N PRO A 10 36.34 -33.11 56.07
CA PRO A 10 35.42 -33.58 54.99
C PRO A 10 34.10 -34.21 55.54
N THR A 11 33.31 -35.15 54.97
CA THR A 11 33.32 -36.14 53.84
C THR A 11 31.82 -36.42 53.46
N SER A 12 31.30 -37.30 52.59
CA SER A 12 31.68 -38.37 51.62
C SER A 12 30.42 -38.66 50.76
N ALA A 13 30.37 -38.81 49.42
CA ALA A 13 31.03 -39.72 48.45
C ALA A 13 30.14 -40.89 47.94
N THR A 14 30.25 -41.22 46.64
CA THR A 14 29.85 -42.47 45.93
C THR A 14 28.37 -42.79 45.59
N ALA A 15 28.18 -43.41 44.41
CA ALA A 15 26.99 -44.14 43.94
C ALA A 15 27.35 -45.66 43.80
N PRO A 16 26.41 -46.62 43.59
CA PRO A 16 25.88 -46.90 42.23
C PRO A 16 24.44 -47.51 42.15
N ARG A 17 24.09 -48.00 40.96
CA ARG A 17 22.88 -48.77 40.49
C ARG A 17 22.87 -50.26 40.95
N PRO A 18 21.85 -51.15 40.65
CA PRO A 18 20.46 -50.98 40.13
C PRO A 18 19.35 -51.97 40.69
N LYS A 19 18.14 -51.93 40.08
CA LYS A 19 17.12 -53.02 39.86
C LYS A 19 16.04 -53.42 40.92
N SER A 20 14.78 -53.52 40.42
CA SER A 20 13.65 -54.40 40.84
C SER A 20 12.95 -54.13 42.20
N THR A 21 11.65 -54.39 42.45
CA THR A 21 10.50 -54.92 41.63
C THR A 21 9.16 -54.27 42.12
N ALA A 22 8.04 -54.44 41.40
CA ALA A 22 6.69 -53.93 41.75
C ALA A 22 5.88 -54.88 42.69
N PRO A 23 4.59 -54.62 42.98
CA PRO A 23 3.54 -55.21 42.11
C PRO A 23 2.20 -54.43 41.94
N THR A 24 1.47 -54.73 40.85
CA THR A 24 -0.04 -54.75 40.67
C THR A 24 -0.88 -53.49 40.98
N THR A 25 -1.95 -53.10 40.27
CA THR A 25 -2.82 -53.61 39.15
C THR A 25 -3.66 -52.38 38.65
N ALA A 26 -4.56 -52.32 37.64
CA ALA A 26 -4.99 -53.06 36.43
C ALA A 26 -6.12 -52.18 35.75
N GLN A 27 -6.58 -52.29 34.48
CA GLN A 27 -6.19 -53.06 33.28
C GLN A 27 -6.91 -52.54 31.99
N SER A 28 -6.27 -52.70 30.82
CA SER A 28 -6.86 -53.16 29.52
C SER A 28 -7.89 -52.30 28.72
N THR A 29 -7.90 -52.24 27.37
CA THR A 29 -6.98 -52.81 26.33
C THR A 29 -6.95 -51.95 25.03
N SER A 30 -6.09 -52.37 24.09
CA SER A 30 -5.65 -51.71 22.84
C SER A 30 -6.58 -51.78 21.60
N ARG A 31 -6.22 -50.98 20.57
CA ARG A 31 -6.55 -51.11 19.12
C ARG A 31 -5.86 -52.36 18.48
N PRO A 32 -5.81 -52.62 17.14
CA PRO A 32 -6.39 -51.98 15.92
C PRO A 32 -6.99 -53.05 14.92
N PRO A 33 -6.87 -53.03 13.55
CA PRO A 33 -6.90 -51.99 12.48
C PRO A 33 -7.91 -52.28 11.32
N LEU A 34 -7.76 -51.59 10.16
CA LEU A 34 -8.09 -51.97 8.76
C LEU A 34 -9.46 -51.62 8.10
N ASN A 35 -9.52 -51.83 6.77
CA ASN A 35 -10.33 -51.11 5.76
C ASN A 35 -11.40 -51.95 5.02
N HIS A 36 -12.21 -51.24 4.21
CA HIS A 36 -12.85 -51.62 2.93
C HIS A 36 -14.33 -52.06 2.88
N HIS A 37 -14.89 -51.90 1.66
CA HIS A 37 -16.21 -52.28 1.14
C HIS A 37 -17.42 -51.43 1.59
N ALA A 38 -18.47 -51.25 0.78
CA ALA A 38 -18.59 -51.28 -0.69
C ALA A 38 -19.90 -50.56 -1.12
N SER A 39 -20.08 -50.30 -2.41
CA SER A 39 -21.32 -49.76 -2.99
C SER A 39 -22.12 -50.86 -3.69
N ALA A 40 -23.46 -50.72 -3.72
CA ALA A 40 -24.32 -50.78 -4.92
C ALA A 40 -25.66 -51.52 -4.73
N ALA A 41 -26.72 -50.90 -5.27
CA ALA A 41 -27.92 -51.53 -5.88
C ALA A 41 -28.81 -52.46 -5.01
N SER A 42 -29.97 -52.92 -5.49
CA SER A 42 -31.15 -52.22 -6.09
C SER A 42 -32.31 -53.23 -6.16
N LEU A 43 -33.58 -52.78 -6.25
CA LEU A 43 -34.69 -53.38 -7.03
C LEU A 43 -36.08 -52.83 -6.63
N THR A 44 -36.86 -52.47 -7.66
CA THR A 44 -38.34 -52.54 -7.87
C THR A 44 -39.25 -53.01 -6.71
N ARG A 45 -40.50 -52.54 -6.50
CA ARG A 45 -41.59 -51.96 -7.36
C ARG A 45 -42.68 -51.36 -6.40
N SER A 46 -43.82 -50.72 -6.75
CA SER A 46 -44.52 -50.38 -8.01
C SER A 46 -45.56 -49.23 -7.83
N ARG A 47 -45.66 -48.34 -8.83
CA ARG A 47 -46.86 -47.63 -9.39
C ARG A 47 -48.18 -47.51 -8.57
N ALA A 48 -48.63 -46.27 -8.27
CA ALA A 48 -50.05 -45.83 -8.38
C ALA A 48 -50.28 -44.28 -8.29
N THR A 49 -50.69 -43.67 -9.42
CA THR A 49 -51.73 -42.60 -9.60
C THR A 49 -51.89 -41.39 -8.66
N SER A 50 -51.81 -40.18 -9.24
CA SER A 50 -52.57 -38.97 -8.83
C SER A 50 -53.98 -38.94 -9.46
N PRO A 51 -54.88 -38.04 -9.02
CA PRO A 51 -55.26 -36.94 -9.94
C PRO A 51 -55.48 -35.57 -9.27
N THR A 52 -55.54 -34.53 -10.09
CA THR A 52 -55.64 -33.10 -9.73
C THR A 52 -57.08 -32.64 -9.46
N ARG A 53 -57.30 -31.60 -8.64
CA ARG A 53 -58.48 -30.73 -8.79
C ARG A 53 -58.16 -29.24 -8.68
N VAL A 54 -58.71 -28.51 -9.65
CA VAL A 54 -58.47 -27.11 -10.02
C VAL A 54 -59.17 -26.10 -9.09
N VAL A 55 -58.38 -25.10 -8.66
CA VAL A 55 -58.69 -23.66 -8.45
C VAL A 55 -60.04 -23.25 -7.81
N ARG A 56 -59.93 -22.45 -6.75
CA ARG A 56 -60.65 -21.17 -6.65
C ARG A 56 -59.65 -20.06 -6.34
N ARG A 57 -59.77 -18.90 -6.99
CA ARG A 57 -59.03 -17.68 -6.62
C ARG A 57 -59.78 -17.02 -5.47
N ASP A 58 -59.01 -16.54 -4.49
CA ASP A 58 -59.25 -15.25 -3.85
C ASP A 58 -57.93 -14.47 -3.94
N SER A 59 -58.00 -13.16 -4.17
CA SER A 59 -56.87 -12.38 -4.71
C SER A 59 -56.52 -11.19 -3.84
N GLU A 60 -55.48 -11.32 -3.03
CA GLU A 60 -54.79 -10.23 -2.33
C GLU A 60 -53.36 -10.66 -1.96
N GLN A 61 -52.49 -9.69 -1.65
CA GLN A 61 -51.07 -9.86 -1.28
C GLN A 61 -50.14 -10.45 -2.37
N SER A 62 -49.69 -9.59 -3.29
CA SER A 62 -48.64 -9.93 -4.27
C SER A 62 -47.70 -8.75 -4.58
N GLU A 63 -47.21 -8.03 -3.55
CA GLU A 63 -46.42 -6.79 -3.79
C GLU A 63 -45.39 -6.43 -2.69
N SER A 64 -44.60 -7.39 -2.18
CA SER A 64 -43.59 -7.08 -1.13
C SER A 64 -42.36 -8.00 -1.01
N SER A 65 -41.87 -8.63 -2.09
CA SER A 65 -40.77 -9.64 -1.98
C SER A 65 -39.68 -9.64 -3.07
N SER A 66 -39.74 -8.79 -4.10
CA SER A 66 -38.71 -8.75 -5.17
C SER A 66 -37.49 -7.87 -4.88
N SER A 67 -37.66 -6.80 -4.10
CA SER A 67 -36.71 -5.67 -4.04
C SER A 67 -35.31 -5.96 -3.48
N SER A 68 -35.09 -7.12 -2.86
CA SER A 68 -33.77 -7.53 -2.35
C SER A 68 -32.88 -8.20 -3.42
N GLY A 69 -33.47 -8.79 -4.46
CA GLY A 69 -32.71 -9.41 -5.56
C GLY A 69 -32.14 -8.37 -6.51
N ASP A 70 -32.99 -7.46 -6.97
CA ASP A 70 -32.64 -6.43 -7.95
C ASP A 70 -31.47 -5.56 -7.46
N SER A 71 -31.45 -5.14 -6.18
CA SER A 71 -30.37 -4.32 -5.63
C SER A 71 -28.99 -5.00 -5.63
N ALA A 72 -28.92 -6.34 -5.65
CA ALA A 72 -27.66 -7.08 -5.75
C ALA A 72 -27.21 -7.24 -7.21
N ALA A 73 -28.16 -7.48 -8.12
CA ALA A 73 -27.91 -7.54 -9.56
C ALA A 73 -27.44 -6.15 -10.08
N ASP A 74 -28.14 -5.08 -9.73
CA ASP A 74 -27.77 -3.70 -10.09
C ASP A 74 -26.38 -3.32 -9.57
N ALA A 75 -26.02 -3.77 -8.36
CA ALA A 75 -24.70 -3.55 -7.81
C ALA A 75 -23.61 -4.29 -8.62
N ALA A 76 -23.86 -5.55 -8.98
CA ALA A 76 -22.94 -6.35 -9.79
C ALA A 76 -22.76 -5.81 -11.22
N VAL A 77 -23.84 -5.36 -11.87
CA VAL A 77 -23.79 -4.73 -13.20
C VAL A 77 -23.02 -3.41 -13.15
N ARG A 78 -23.25 -2.58 -12.11
CA ARG A 78 -22.49 -1.33 -11.91
C ARG A 78 -21.01 -1.59 -11.58
N GLU A 79 -20.69 -2.69 -10.90
CA GLU A 79 -19.30 -3.11 -10.64
C GLU A 79 -18.62 -3.62 -11.93
N ALA A 80 -19.31 -4.38 -12.77
CA ALA A 80 -18.81 -4.84 -14.07
C ALA A 80 -18.47 -3.66 -15.01
N ILE A 81 -19.42 -2.72 -15.19
CA ILE A 81 -19.22 -1.48 -15.95
C ILE A 81 -18.07 -0.63 -15.35
N GLY A 82 -17.79 -0.77 -14.06
CA GLY A 82 -16.62 -0.17 -13.39
C GLY A 82 -15.30 -0.84 -13.77
N GLU A 83 -15.20 -2.17 -13.66
CA GLU A 83 -13.99 -2.93 -14.04
C GLU A 83 -13.67 -2.77 -15.55
N GLU A 84 -14.69 -2.63 -16.39
CA GLU A 84 -14.56 -2.46 -17.85
C GLU A 84 -14.01 -1.08 -18.24
N ARG A 85 -14.42 -0.02 -17.53
CA ARG A 85 -13.81 1.33 -17.66
C ARG A 85 -12.39 1.42 -17.11
N GLU A 86 -12.10 0.73 -16.00
CA GLU A 86 -10.71 0.63 -15.50
C GLU A 86 -9.82 -0.04 -16.57
N ARG A 87 -10.34 -1.01 -17.33
CA ARG A 87 -9.61 -1.72 -18.39
C ARG A 87 -9.26 -0.86 -19.61
N GLY A 88 -10.23 -0.15 -20.20
CA GLY A 88 -9.96 0.70 -21.39
C GLY A 88 -8.86 1.72 -21.10
N LEU A 89 -8.97 2.40 -19.96
CA LEU A 89 -7.96 3.34 -19.46
C LEU A 89 -6.59 2.68 -19.18
N GLU A 90 -6.54 1.41 -18.78
CA GLU A 90 -5.29 0.66 -18.63
C GLU A 90 -4.63 0.36 -19.98
N GLU A 91 -5.42 0.03 -20.99
CA GLU A 91 -4.94 -0.14 -22.36
C GLU A 91 -4.44 1.21 -22.94
N THR A 92 -5.13 2.34 -22.69
CA THR A 92 -4.63 3.68 -23.06
C THR A 92 -3.32 4.06 -22.34
N LEU A 93 -3.20 3.76 -21.03
CA LEU A 93 -1.99 4.10 -20.26
C LEU A 93 -0.78 3.26 -20.69
N GLU A 94 -0.96 2.01 -21.09
CA GLU A 94 0.12 1.18 -21.63
C GLU A 94 0.59 1.67 -23.02
N GLN A 95 -0.34 2.13 -23.88
CA GLN A 95 -0.02 2.77 -25.17
C GLN A 95 0.71 4.11 -25.01
N LEU A 96 0.25 4.97 -24.08
CA LEU A 96 0.89 6.24 -23.75
C LEU A 96 2.32 6.05 -23.19
N GLY A 97 2.55 4.91 -22.54
CA GLY A 97 3.88 4.44 -22.15
C GLY A 97 4.46 5.18 -20.95
N PHE A 98 5.80 5.25 -20.90
CA PHE A 98 6.56 5.81 -19.79
C PHE A 98 7.63 6.77 -20.31
N GLY A 99 7.57 8.04 -19.89
CA GLY A 99 8.45 9.09 -20.38
C GLY A 99 8.83 10.15 -19.34
N PRO A 100 9.28 11.34 -19.79
CA PRO A 100 9.68 12.46 -18.92
C PRO A 100 8.66 12.84 -17.83
N TYR A 101 7.35 12.74 -18.08
CA TYR A 101 6.31 13.02 -17.09
C TYR A 101 6.41 12.06 -15.89
N GLN A 102 6.45 10.75 -16.17
CA GLN A 102 6.55 9.72 -15.12
C GLN A 102 7.88 9.77 -14.37
N TRP A 103 9.00 10.13 -15.03
CA TRP A 103 10.28 10.35 -14.35
C TRP A 103 10.25 11.55 -13.38
N ARG A 104 9.65 12.68 -13.78
CA ARG A 104 9.51 13.85 -12.88
C ARG A 104 8.56 13.54 -11.73
N LEU A 105 7.44 12.86 -12.00
CA LEU A 105 6.49 12.43 -10.96
C LEU A 105 7.14 11.45 -9.97
N PHE A 106 7.93 10.48 -10.45
CA PHE A 106 8.70 9.55 -9.60
C PHE A 106 9.63 10.30 -8.65
N ALA A 107 10.41 11.27 -9.15
CA ALA A 107 11.31 12.06 -8.32
C ALA A 107 10.55 12.91 -7.27
N LEU A 108 9.43 13.51 -7.65
CA LEU A 108 8.64 14.37 -6.75
C LEU A 108 7.86 13.59 -5.68
N CYS A 109 7.30 12.42 -6.02
CA CYS A 109 6.79 11.46 -5.03
C CYS A 109 7.93 10.98 -4.11
N GLY A 110 9.12 10.75 -4.67
CA GLY A 110 10.33 10.39 -3.93
C GLY A 110 10.70 11.41 -2.88
N CYS A 111 10.73 12.71 -3.23
CA CYS A 111 10.96 13.79 -2.27
C CYS A 111 9.96 13.80 -1.10
N GLY A 112 8.71 13.38 -1.32
CA GLY A 112 7.71 13.23 -0.26
C GLY A 112 8.04 12.06 0.67
N TRP A 113 8.24 10.86 0.12
CA TRP A 113 8.61 9.67 0.90
C TRP A 113 9.94 9.85 1.67
N MET A 114 10.88 10.63 1.12
CA MET A 114 12.09 11.05 1.81
C MET A 114 11.78 11.98 2.99
N SER A 115 10.99 13.04 2.79
CA SER A 115 10.51 13.94 3.85
C SER A 115 9.79 13.17 4.96
N ASP A 116 8.90 12.25 4.59
CA ASP A 116 8.05 11.50 5.51
C ASP A 116 8.87 10.61 6.46
N ASN A 117 9.89 9.92 5.95
CA ASN A 117 10.76 9.12 6.80
C ASN A 117 11.83 9.95 7.52
N ALA A 118 12.27 11.07 6.95
CA ALA A 118 13.12 12.03 7.66
C ALA A 118 12.40 12.62 8.88
N ALA A 119 11.13 12.97 8.73
CA ALA A 119 10.26 13.42 9.83
C ALA A 119 10.09 12.35 10.92
N LEU A 120 9.92 11.07 10.53
CA LEU A 120 9.86 9.93 11.46
C LEU A 120 11.15 9.75 12.28
N VAL A 121 12.31 9.73 11.61
CA VAL A 121 13.62 9.54 12.27
C VAL A 121 13.98 10.75 13.13
N CYS A 122 13.59 11.97 12.72
CA CYS A 122 13.78 13.19 13.48
C CYS A 122 13.25 13.08 14.91
N VAL A 123 12.06 12.47 15.11
CA VAL A 123 11.45 12.32 16.44
C VAL A 123 12.39 11.61 17.41
N ALA A 124 13.00 10.49 16.97
CA ALA A 124 13.93 9.72 17.78
C ALA A 124 15.26 10.44 18.00
N VAL A 125 15.76 11.15 16.99
CA VAL A 125 17.01 11.93 17.05
C VAL A 125 16.92 13.07 18.07
N ILE A 126 15.78 13.79 18.15
CA ILE A 126 15.63 14.93 19.07
C ILE A 126 15.20 14.54 20.49
N LEU A 127 14.55 13.38 20.66
CA LEU A 127 13.91 12.95 21.91
C LEU A 127 14.79 13.13 23.17
N PRO A 128 16.08 12.71 23.18
CA PRO A 128 16.91 12.81 24.39
C PRO A 128 17.28 14.26 24.74
N ARG A 129 17.39 15.15 23.75
CA ARG A 129 17.71 16.57 23.97
C ARG A 129 16.46 17.35 24.43
N VAL A 130 15.31 17.02 23.86
CA VAL A 130 13.98 17.52 24.29
C VAL A 130 13.69 17.16 25.75
N ARG A 131 14.04 15.93 26.17
CA ARG A 131 13.96 15.51 27.58
C ARG A 131 14.72 16.46 28.50
N ILE A 132 15.99 16.73 28.17
CA ILE A 132 16.89 17.60 28.96
C ILE A 132 16.43 19.06 28.97
N HIS A 133 15.85 19.55 27.87
CA HIS A 133 15.42 20.95 27.72
C HIS A 133 14.26 21.35 28.66
N TRP A 134 13.50 20.38 29.18
CA TRP A 134 12.37 20.62 30.09
C TRP A 134 12.35 19.67 31.31
N ASP A 135 13.50 19.07 31.65
CA ASP A 135 13.70 18.07 32.72
C ASP A 135 12.59 16.99 32.84
N LEU A 136 12.31 16.34 31.70
CA LEU A 136 11.16 15.46 31.58
C LEU A 136 11.45 14.04 32.08
N SER A 137 10.51 13.47 32.84
CA SER A 137 10.49 12.04 33.14
C SER A 137 10.27 11.20 31.88
N GLU A 138 10.77 9.96 31.87
CA GLU A 138 10.67 9.02 30.73
C GLU A 138 9.23 8.86 30.22
N LYS A 139 8.26 8.82 31.15
CA LYS A 139 6.83 8.68 30.84
C LYS A 139 6.27 9.91 30.13
N LEU A 140 6.75 11.10 30.50
CA LEU A 140 6.27 12.37 29.96
C LEU A 140 6.92 12.68 28.61
N VAL A 141 8.23 12.45 28.44
CA VAL A 141 8.88 12.68 27.13
C VAL A 141 8.36 11.74 26.05
N GLY A 142 7.93 10.51 26.41
CA GLY A 142 7.25 9.58 25.50
C GLY A 142 5.97 10.12 24.85
N VAL A 143 5.34 11.15 25.43
CA VAL A 143 4.18 11.85 24.83
C VAL A 143 4.55 12.52 23.50
N LEU A 144 5.81 12.92 23.29
CA LEU A 144 6.27 13.47 22.02
C LEU A 144 6.08 12.47 20.88
N SER A 145 6.63 11.27 21.03
CA SER A 145 6.50 10.18 20.06
C SER A 145 5.05 9.74 19.89
N ALA A 146 4.30 9.64 21.00
CA ALA A 146 2.87 9.30 20.96
C ALA A 146 2.04 10.34 20.19
N SER A 147 2.31 11.64 20.37
CA SER A 147 1.61 12.72 19.67
C SER A 147 1.84 12.66 18.16
N THR A 148 3.07 12.41 17.71
CA THR A 148 3.40 12.26 16.29
C THR A 148 2.70 11.04 15.67
N MET A 149 2.66 9.91 16.39
CA MET A 149 2.00 8.67 15.93
C MET A 149 0.47 8.79 15.90
N ALA A 150 -0.14 9.45 16.89
CA ALA A 150 -1.56 9.78 16.90
C ALA A 150 -1.91 10.74 15.73
N GLY A 151 -1.02 11.70 15.45
CA GLY A 151 -1.10 12.57 14.28
C GLY A 151 -1.13 11.75 12.98
N MET A 152 -0.15 10.88 12.76
CA MET A 152 -0.11 10.02 11.56
C MET A 152 -1.34 9.11 11.43
N MET A 153 -1.84 8.55 12.53
CA MET A 153 -3.04 7.71 12.53
C MET A 153 -4.30 8.50 12.13
N ALA A 154 -4.45 9.74 12.62
CA ALA A 154 -5.53 10.62 12.19
C ALA A 154 -5.34 11.08 10.73
N GLY A 155 -4.10 11.39 10.33
CA GLY A 155 -3.72 11.83 9.00
C GLY A 155 -4.00 10.80 7.91
N SER A 156 -3.62 9.53 8.11
CA SER A 156 -3.80 8.48 7.08
C SER A 156 -5.26 8.14 6.82
N VAL A 157 -6.15 8.39 7.79
CA VAL A 157 -7.61 8.29 7.60
C VAL A 157 -8.15 9.58 6.95
N ALA A 158 -7.82 10.75 7.49
CA ALA A 158 -8.36 12.04 7.04
C ALA A 158 -7.94 12.36 5.59
N TRP A 159 -6.65 12.29 5.27
CA TRP A 159 -6.17 12.55 3.91
C TRP A 159 -6.56 11.47 2.91
N GLY A 160 -6.76 10.22 3.36
CA GLY A 160 -7.37 9.18 2.52
C GLY A 160 -8.77 9.60 2.05
N VAL A 161 -9.60 10.15 2.94
CA VAL A 161 -10.93 10.68 2.61
C VAL A 161 -10.86 11.94 1.76
N VAL A 162 -9.96 12.89 2.06
CA VAL A 162 -9.79 14.10 1.22
C VAL A 162 -9.34 13.71 -0.20
N SER A 163 -8.43 12.73 -0.32
CA SER A 163 -7.93 12.23 -1.60
C SER A 163 -9.00 11.48 -2.41
N ASP A 164 -9.84 10.67 -1.75
CA ASP A 164 -10.96 9.96 -2.40
C ASP A 164 -12.16 10.91 -2.73
N LEU A 165 -12.20 12.16 -2.23
CA LEU A 165 -13.29 13.13 -2.47
C LEU A 165 -12.92 14.35 -3.31
N ALA A 166 -11.72 14.90 -3.14
CA ALA A 166 -11.27 16.15 -3.76
C ALA A 166 -10.26 15.94 -4.91
N GLY A 167 -9.82 14.71 -5.13
CA GLY A 167 -8.74 14.36 -6.06
C GLY A 167 -7.40 14.21 -5.37
N ARG A 168 -6.43 13.64 -6.10
CA ARG A 168 -5.08 13.34 -5.63
C ARG A 168 -4.18 14.58 -5.61
N ALA A 169 -4.41 15.56 -6.49
CA ALA A 169 -3.50 16.68 -6.71
C ALA A 169 -3.48 17.69 -5.55
N LEU A 170 -4.59 17.89 -4.83
CA LEU A 170 -4.64 18.77 -3.65
C LEU A 170 -3.88 18.15 -2.46
N PRO A 171 -4.16 16.91 -2.00
CA PRO A 171 -3.40 16.28 -0.92
C PRO A 171 -1.92 16.13 -1.22
N PHE A 172 -1.53 15.85 -2.47
CA PHE A 172 -0.13 15.75 -2.89
C PHE A 172 0.69 17.02 -2.60
N ASN A 173 0.12 18.19 -2.88
CA ASN A 173 0.79 19.46 -2.60
C ASN A 173 0.61 19.91 -1.14
N ALA A 174 -0.59 19.75 -0.60
CA ALA A 174 -0.93 20.24 0.74
C ALA A 174 -0.18 19.48 1.85
N THR A 175 -0.08 18.14 1.77
CA THR A 175 0.57 17.33 2.82
C THR A 175 2.04 17.70 2.99
N LEU A 176 2.83 17.73 1.91
CA LEU A 176 4.26 18.04 2.02
C LEU A 176 4.52 19.49 2.48
N LEU A 177 3.73 20.46 2.01
CA LEU A 177 3.81 21.84 2.49
C LEU A 177 3.47 21.96 3.98
N LEU A 178 2.44 21.27 4.45
CA LEU A 178 2.06 21.25 5.86
C LEU A 178 3.12 20.55 6.72
N THR A 179 3.71 19.44 6.26
CA THR A 179 4.86 18.79 6.92
C THR A 179 6.02 19.77 7.09
N ALA A 180 6.33 20.60 6.08
CA ALA A 180 7.35 21.62 6.17
C ALA A 180 6.99 22.71 7.21
N VAL A 181 5.83 23.34 7.07
CA VAL A 181 5.37 24.45 7.94
C VAL A 181 5.26 24.01 9.40
N PHE A 182 4.75 22.81 9.68
CA PHE A 182 4.62 22.29 11.04
C PHE A 182 5.97 21.89 11.64
N THR A 183 6.91 21.33 10.86
CA THR A 183 8.28 21.07 11.35
C THR A 183 9.03 22.37 11.67
N ILE A 184 8.91 23.40 10.82
CA ILE A 184 9.49 24.74 11.09
C ILE A 184 8.87 25.31 12.37
N SER A 185 7.54 25.29 12.49
CA SER A 185 6.82 25.79 13.68
C SER A 185 7.21 25.04 14.96
N ALA A 186 7.43 23.72 14.88
CA ALA A 186 7.91 22.90 15.98
C ALA A 186 9.27 23.39 16.53
N SER A 187 10.19 23.86 15.68
CA SER A 187 11.50 24.38 16.11
C SER A 187 11.40 25.60 17.05
N PHE A 188 10.35 26.41 16.90
CA PHE A 188 10.09 27.61 17.72
C PHE A 188 9.24 27.34 18.97
N SER A 189 8.93 26.08 19.30
CA SER A 189 8.04 25.72 20.42
C SER A 189 8.56 26.26 21.77
N PRO A 190 7.78 27.08 22.51
CA PRO A 190 8.20 27.63 23.80
C PRO A 190 8.05 26.63 24.96
N SER A 191 7.21 25.61 24.81
CA SER A 191 6.96 24.59 25.83
C SER A 191 6.75 23.21 25.22
N PHE A 192 6.95 22.16 26.04
CA PHE A 192 6.80 20.77 25.63
C PHE A 192 5.41 20.45 25.05
N LEU A 193 4.33 21.01 25.62
CA LEU A 193 2.97 20.78 25.12
C LEU A 193 2.73 21.42 23.75
N VAL A 194 3.30 22.61 23.49
CA VAL A 194 3.24 23.24 22.16
C VAL A 194 4.08 22.45 21.15
N LEU A 195 5.20 21.88 21.57
CA LEU A 195 5.97 20.96 20.72
C LEU A 195 5.15 19.72 20.36
N CYS A 196 4.55 19.04 21.34
CA CYS A 196 3.68 17.88 21.09
C CYS A 196 2.48 18.22 20.19
N PHE A 197 1.92 19.43 20.27
CA PHE A 197 0.90 19.91 19.33
C PHE A 197 1.44 20.01 17.89
N TRP A 198 2.59 20.67 17.68
CA TRP A 198 3.19 20.77 16.34
C TRP A 198 3.65 19.41 15.79
N MET A 199 4.14 18.51 16.64
CA MET A 199 4.50 17.14 16.26
C MET A 199 3.27 16.31 15.88
N PHE A 200 2.13 16.50 16.56
CA PHE A 200 0.84 15.93 16.13
C PHE A 200 0.43 16.48 14.75
N CYS A 201 0.47 17.81 14.55
CA CYS A 201 0.13 18.44 13.28
C CYS A 201 1.03 17.95 12.12
N MET A 202 2.36 17.93 12.31
CA MET A 202 3.31 17.33 11.37
C MET A 202 2.97 15.86 11.10
N GLY A 203 2.66 15.09 12.15
CA GLY A 203 2.18 13.72 12.04
C GLY A 203 0.95 13.59 11.13
N THR A 204 -0.06 14.46 11.27
CA THR A 204 -1.25 14.42 10.39
C THR A 204 -0.94 14.68 8.93
N ALA A 205 0.09 15.46 8.62
CA ALA A 205 0.54 15.71 7.27
C ALA A 205 1.31 14.50 6.71
N VAL A 206 2.32 14.01 7.44
CA VAL A 206 3.14 12.82 7.10
C VAL A 206 2.32 11.54 6.96
N GLY A 207 1.24 11.39 7.74
CA GLY A 207 0.31 10.26 7.61
C GLY A 207 -0.48 10.26 6.31
N GLY A 208 -0.65 11.42 5.67
CA GLY A 208 -1.42 11.61 4.44
C GLY A 208 -0.60 11.58 3.16
N SER A 209 0.65 12.06 3.19
CA SER A 209 1.57 12.06 2.04
C SER A 209 1.90 10.63 1.59
N MET A 210 2.38 9.76 2.48
CA MET A 210 2.76 8.37 2.17
C MET A 210 1.73 7.63 1.27
N PRO A 211 0.44 7.49 1.63
CA PRO A 211 -0.54 6.83 0.78
C PRO A 211 -0.93 7.64 -0.47
N THR A 212 -0.95 8.98 -0.39
CA THR A 212 -1.31 9.86 -1.52
C THR A 212 -0.27 9.77 -2.64
N ASP A 213 1.00 9.94 -2.31
CA ASP A 213 2.11 9.90 -3.27
C ASP A 213 2.19 8.54 -3.98
N GLY A 214 1.97 7.45 -3.23
CA GLY A 214 1.97 6.09 -3.77
C GLY A 214 0.77 5.77 -4.67
N THR A 215 -0.43 6.22 -4.29
CA THR A 215 -1.64 6.05 -5.13
C THR A 215 -1.59 6.92 -6.38
N LEU A 216 -1.21 8.19 -6.26
CA LEU A 216 -1.03 9.10 -7.39
C LEU A 216 -0.02 8.55 -8.39
N PHE A 217 1.14 8.09 -7.91
CA PHE A 217 2.20 7.60 -8.80
C PHE A 217 1.73 6.37 -9.59
N ILE A 218 1.22 5.33 -8.91
CA ILE A 218 0.77 4.11 -9.61
C ILE A 218 -0.46 4.35 -10.50
N GLU A 219 -1.30 5.34 -10.18
CA GLU A 219 -2.43 5.70 -11.02
C GLU A 219 -2.00 6.32 -12.37
N ASN A 220 -0.80 6.93 -12.44
CA ASN A 220 -0.20 7.53 -13.65
C ASN A 220 0.83 6.61 -14.35
N LEU A 221 1.00 5.36 -13.90
CA LEU A 221 1.93 4.39 -14.50
C LEU A 221 1.22 3.38 -15.43
N PRO A 222 1.86 2.99 -16.55
CA PRO A 222 1.51 1.76 -17.27
C PRO A 222 1.75 0.53 -16.38
N HIS A 223 1.00 -0.55 -16.63
CA HIS A 223 1.03 -1.77 -15.83
C HIS A 223 2.42 -2.43 -15.84
N SER A 224 3.12 -2.41 -16.98
CA SER A 224 4.50 -2.93 -17.09
C SER A 224 5.53 -2.24 -16.18
N LYS A 225 5.25 -1.00 -15.73
CA LYS A 225 6.19 -0.17 -14.94
C LYS A 225 5.81 0.01 -13.48
N GLN A 226 4.73 -0.61 -12.98
CA GLN A 226 4.29 -0.47 -11.58
C GLN A 226 5.35 -0.86 -10.54
N TYR A 227 6.36 -1.67 -10.90
CA TYR A 227 7.50 -1.97 -10.03
C TYR A 227 8.28 -0.73 -9.54
N LEU A 228 8.24 0.40 -10.27
CA LEU A 228 8.85 1.65 -9.81
C LEU A 228 8.26 2.16 -8.50
N LEU A 229 7.02 1.81 -8.15
CA LEU A 229 6.46 2.14 -6.85
C LEU A 229 7.24 1.49 -5.69
N THR A 230 7.76 0.27 -5.88
CA THR A 230 8.65 -0.36 -4.89
C THR A 230 10.03 0.30 -4.90
N VAL A 231 10.53 0.72 -6.08
CA VAL A 231 11.78 1.50 -6.21
C VAL A 231 11.70 2.83 -5.45
N LEU A 232 10.50 3.44 -5.33
CA LEU A 232 10.24 4.65 -4.55
C LEU A 232 10.67 4.52 -3.07
N SER A 233 10.70 3.29 -2.53
CA SER A 233 11.18 3.00 -1.17
C SER A 233 12.66 3.36 -0.95
N LEU A 234 13.46 3.52 -2.02
CA LEU A 234 14.82 4.06 -1.92
C LEU A 234 14.83 5.45 -1.29
N PHE A 235 13.89 6.32 -1.69
CA PHE A 235 13.77 7.66 -1.14
C PHE A 235 13.37 7.64 0.35
N PHE A 236 12.51 6.71 0.75
CA PHE A 236 12.19 6.46 2.16
C PHE A 236 13.47 6.16 2.95
N SER A 237 14.34 5.28 2.46
CA SER A 237 15.63 4.99 3.09
C SER A 237 16.57 6.21 3.13
N PHE A 238 16.65 6.98 2.04
CA PHE A 238 17.41 8.24 2.03
C PHE A 238 16.88 9.25 3.06
N GLY A 239 15.58 9.27 3.34
CA GLY A 239 14.99 10.12 4.39
C GLY A 239 15.57 9.84 5.79
N ALA A 240 15.76 8.56 6.14
CA ALA A 240 16.41 8.18 7.39
C ALA A 240 17.87 8.66 7.43
N VAL A 241 18.61 8.50 6.33
CA VAL A 241 20.00 8.96 6.22
C VAL A 241 20.10 10.48 6.35
N VAL A 242 19.25 11.23 5.65
CA VAL A 242 19.20 12.70 5.70
C VAL A 242 18.93 13.19 7.13
N SER A 243 17.90 12.66 7.81
CA SER A 243 17.63 13.05 9.20
C SER A 243 18.75 12.64 10.17
N SER A 244 19.42 11.51 9.94
CA SER A 244 20.49 11.03 10.80
C SER A 244 21.76 11.88 10.64
N LEU A 245 22.09 12.27 9.39
CA LEU A 245 23.23 13.15 9.10
C LEU A 245 23.00 14.59 9.60
N ILE A 246 21.78 15.13 9.48
CA ILE A 246 21.43 16.43 10.06
C ILE A 246 21.50 16.37 11.59
N GLY A 247 21.05 15.27 12.20
CA GLY A 247 21.24 15.01 13.62
C GLY A 247 22.72 15.01 14.03
N TYR A 248 23.54 14.22 13.33
CA TYR A 248 24.98 14.13 13.54
C TYR A 248 25.70 15.48 13.41
N ALA A 249 25.30 16.31 12.45
CA ALA A 249 25.89 17.62 12.22
C ALA A 249 25.45 18.67 13.25
N LEU A 250 24.17 18.72 13.63
CA LEU A 250 23.58 19.86 14.37
C LEU A 250 23.36 19.62 15.87
N LEU A 251 23.28 18.37 16.36
CA LEU A 251 23.21 18.13 17.81
C LEU A 251 24.53 18.47 18.54
N PRO A 252 25.70 17.92 18.16
CA PRO A 252 26.82 17.79 19.10
C PRO A 252 27.48 19.10 19.54
N GLY A 253 27.30 20.19 18.78
CA GLY A 253 27.82 21.53 19.10
C GLY A 253 26.82 22.45 19.83
N ALA A 254 25.58 22.00 20.07
CA ALA A 254 24.51 22.80 20.64
C ALA A 254 23.57 21.96 21.53
N SER A 255 24.09 20.95 22.23
CA SER A 255 23.31 20.05 23.08
C SER A 255 24.01 19.74 24.40
N CYS A 256 23.31 19.95 25.51
CA CYS A 256 23.73 19.46 26.83
C CYS A 256 23.63 17.94 26.95
N ILE A 257 24.45 17.36 27.84
CA ILE A 257 24.47 15.92 28.15
C ILE A 257 23.44 15.57 29.25
N ALA A 258 23.29 16.45 30.24
CA ALA A 258 22.34 16.38 31.35
C ALA A 258 21.64 17.73 31.55
N HIS A 259 20.65 17.80 32.45
CA HIS A 259 19.97 19.05 32.81
C HIS A 259 20.79 19.91 33.78
N GLU A 260 21.43 19.27 34.76
CA GLU A 260 22.34 19.94 35.69
C GLU A 260 23.53 20.57 34.95
N GLY A 261 23.82 21.85 35.24
CA GLY A 261 24.91 22.60 34.62
C GLY A 261 24.66 23.11 33.19
N CYS A 262 23.45 22.98 32.65
CA CYS A 262 23.09 23.40 31.29
C CYS A 262 22.37 24.78 31.28
N ASP A 263 22.90 25.81 30.59
CA ASP A 263 22.14 27.05 30.41
C ASP A 263 21.16 26.95 29.23
N ILE A 264 19.97 26.45 29.54
CA ILE A 264 18.83 26.34 28.62
C ILE A 264 18.34 27.72 28.15
N LYS A 265 18.59 28.80 28.91
CA LYS A 265 18.19 30.17 28.54
C LYS A 265 19.24 30.84 27.66
N GLY A 266 20.52 30.66 27.96
CA GLY A 266 21.65 31.05 27.11
C GLY A 266 21.67 30.31 25.77
N GLY A 267 21.19 29.06 25.75
CA GLY A 267 20.86 28.31 24.54
C GLY A 267 21.66 27.02 24.31
N ASP A 268 22.39 26.54 25.33
CA ASP A 268 23.30 25.38 25.26
C ASP A 268 22.65 24.07 24.77
N ASN A 269 21.31 24.00 24.82
CA ASN A 269 20.53 22.84 24.39
C ASN A 269 19.47 23.19 23.32
N ASN A 270 19.82 24.04 22.35
CA ASN A 270 18.98 24.41 21.20
C ASN A 270 19.18 23.53 19.95
N GLY A 271 20.11 22.57 19.97
CA GLY A 271 20.42 21.70 18.82
C GLY A 271 19.21 20.93 18.26
N TRP A 272 18.25 20.57 19.11
CA TRP A 272 16.99 19.96 18.66
C TRP A 272 16.12 20.91 17.82
N ARG A 273 16.16 22.22 18.12
CA ARG A 273 15.50 23.26 17.31
C ARG A 273 16.20 23.39 15.96
N HIS A 274 17.54 23.38 15.95
CA HIS A 274 18.33 23.46 14.72
C HIS A 274 18.05 22.28 13.76
N VAL A 275 17.90 21.06 14.30
CA VAL A 275 17.51 19.87 13.51
C VAL A 275 16.11 20.02 12.92
N LEU A 276 15.11 20.42 13.72
CA LEU A 276 13.75 20.65 13.23
C LEU A 276 13.73 21.75 12.16
N LEU A 277 14.45 22.86 12.37
CA LEU A 277 14.52 23.95 11.40
C LEU A 277 15.18 23.50 10.09
N GLY A 278 16.32 22.79 10.15
CA GLY A 278 17.02 22.27 8.98
C GLY A 278 16.19 21.29 8.16
N LEU A 279 15.52 20.34 8.80
CA LEU A 279 14.59 19.40 8.15
C LEU A 279 13.34 20.11 7.62
N GLY A 280 12.80 21.07 8.36
CA GLY A 280 11.68 21.90 7.92
C GLY A 280 11.99 22.68 6.65
N CYS A 281 13.19 23.27 6.55
CA CYS A 281 13.67 23.95 5.34
C CYS A 281 13.89 23.00 4.15
N ILE A 282 14.39 21.79 4.38
CA ILE A 282 14.52 20.76 3.32
C ILE A 282 13.14 20.32 2.82
N ASN A 283 12.21 20.05 3.74
CA ASN A 283 10.84 19.68 3.39
C ASN A 283 10.12 20.84 2.68
N LEU A 284 10.42 22.10 3.02
CA LEU A 284 9.91 23.29 2.31
C LEU A 284 10.47 23.36 0.89
N LEU A 285 11.78 23.10 0.69
CA LEU A 285 12.38 23.02 -0.64
C LEU A 285 11.74 21.91 -1.50
N CYS A 286 11.45 20.75 -0.90
CA CYS A 286 10.72 19.67 -1.55
C CYS A 286 9.23 19.98 -1.81
N ALA A 287 8.57 20.80 -0.97
CA ALA A 287 7.22 21.29 -1.23
C ALA A 287 7.20 22.32 -2.37
N LEU A 288 8.18 23.24 -2.42
CA LEU A 288 8.33 24.22 -3.49
C LEU A 288 8.67 23.55 -4.83
N SER A 289 9.49 22.49 -4.84
CA SER A 289 9.81 21.77 -6.08
C SER A 289 8.58 21.09 -6.71
N ARG A 290 7.61 20.62 -5.90
CA ARG A 290 6.30 20.11 -6.38
C ARG A 290 5.45 21.15 -7.10
N VAL A 291 5.64 22.44 -6.80
CA VAL A 291 4.86 23.54 -7.40
C VAL A 291 5.60 24.19 -8.57
N VAL A 292 6.92 24.41 -8.42
CA VAL A 292 7.73 25.18 -9.39
C VAL A 292 8.21 24.34 -10.57
N LEU A 293 8.57 23.07 -10.38
CA LEU A 293 9.19 22.25 -11.43
C LEU A 293 8.19 21.46 -12.29
N PHE A 294 6.94 21.34 -11.83
CA PHE A 294 5.99 20.38 -12.39
C PHE A 294 4.54 20.73 -12.03
N ARG A 295 3.73 21.13 -13.01
CA ARG A 295 2.27 21.27 -12.81
C ARG A 295 1.63 19.89 -12.86
N LEU A 296 1.45 19.27 -11.69
CA LEU A 296 0.73 18.00 -11.56
C LEU A 296 -0.69 18.12 -12.13
N HIS A 297 -1.06 17.18 -13.00
CA HIS A 297 -2.43 16.99 -13.44
C HIS A 297 -3.14 15.97 -12.54
N GLU A 298 -4.46 16.08 -12.42
CA GLU A 298 -5.26 15.16 -11.61
C GLU A 298 -5.27 13.74 -12.22
N SER A 299 -5.33 12.70 -11.37
CA SER A 299 -5.24 11.30 -11.78
C SER A 299 -6.32 10.94 -12.83
N PRO A 300 -5.93 10.42 -14.02
CA PRO A 300 -6.89 9.96 -15.02
C PRO A 300 -7.84 8.90 -14.45
N ARG A 301 -7.33 7.98 -13.63
CA ARG A 301 -8.12 6.95 -12.94
C ARG A 301 -9.12 7.55 -11.94
N PHE A 302 -8.74 8.62 -11.22
CA PHE A 302 -9.67 9.36 -10.35
C PHE A 302 -10.77 10.08 -11.16
N LEU A 303 -10.42 10.69 -12.29
CA LEU A 303 -11.39 11.38 -13.15
C LEU A 303 -12.41 10.41 -13.76
N VAL A 304 -11.95 9.27 -14.31
CA VAL A 304 -12.83 8.26 -14.93
C VAL A 304 -13.73 7.56 -13.91
N SER A 305 -13.22 7.20 -12.74
CA SER A 305 -14.04 6.60 -11.66
C SER A 305 -15.11 7.55 -11.09
N ASN A 306 -14.91 8.86 -11.21
CA ASN A 306 -15.92 9.89 -10.92
C ASN A 306 -16.77 10.32 -12.14
N GLY A 307 -16.63 9.66 -13.30
CA GLY A 307 -17.39 9.96 -14.51
C GLY A 307 -16.95 11.23 -15.27
N ARG A 308 -15.84 11.86 -14.87
CA ARG A 308 -15.25 13.06 -15.49
C ARG A 308 -14.39 12.70 -16.71
N GLU A 309 -14.97 11.88 -17.58
CA GLU A 309 -14.30 11.23 -18.72
C GLU A 309 -13.62 12.22 -19.68
N GLN A 310 -14.28 13.35 -19.97
CA GLN A 310 -13.73 14.40 -20.86
C GLN A 310 -12.49 15.06 -20.26
N GLU A 311 -12.45 15.27 -18.93
CA GLU A 311 -11.27 15.82 -18.26
C GLU A 311 -10.12 14.80 -18.22
N ALA A 312 -10.44 13.50 -18.09
CA ALA A 312 -9.43 12.44 -18.18
C ALA A 312 -8.72 12.44 -19.54
N VAL A 313 -9.47 12.59 -20.65
CA VAL A 313 -8.90 12.71 -22.00
C VAL A 313 -7.99 13.95 -22.12
N VAL A 314 -8.41 15.11 -21.60
CA VAL A 314 -7.59 16.33 -21.60
C VAL A 314 -6.28 16.13 -20.82
N VAL A 315 -6.33 15.47 -19.66
CA VAL A 315 -5.13 15.14 -18.89
C VAL A 315 -4.24 14.14 -19.64
N LEU A 316 -4.79 13.07 -20.20
CA LEU A 316 -4.02 12.05 -20.93
C LEU A 316 -3.30 12.66 -22.14
N ARG A 317 -3.98 13.53 -22.91
CA ARG A 317 -3.36 14.30 -24.00
C ARG A 317 -2.26 15.24 -23.49
N ALA A 318 -2.44 15.90 -22.35
CA ALA A 318 -1.40 16.74 -21.74
C ALA A 318 -0.16 15.93 -21.30
N ILE A 319 -0.35 14.71 -20.78
CA ILE A 319 0.74 13.80 -20.42
C ILE A 319 1.43 13.26 -21.69
N ALA A 320 0.67 12.90 -22.72
CA ALA A 320 1.21 12.43 -24.00
C ALA A 320 2.10 13.51 -24.66
N ASN A 321 1.59 14.74 -24.76
CA ASN A 321 2.36 15.89 -25.25
C ASN A 321 3.62 16.17 -24.41
N PHE A 322 3.57 15.99 -23.08
CA PHE A 322 4.75 16.16 -22.20
C PHE A 322 5.79 15.04 -22.37
N ASN A 323 5.38 13.89 -22.90
CA ASN A 323 6.22 12.74 -23.21
C ASN A 323 6.68 12.71 -24.68
N ASP A 324 6.44 13.78 -25.44
CA ASP A 324 6.67 13.86 -26.89
C ASP A 324 5.98 12.73 -27.70
N ASN A 325 4.85 12.21 -27.18
CA ASN A 325 4.10 11.09 -27.73
C ASN A 325 2.78 11.57 -28.37
N THR A 326 2.58 11.28 -29.66
CA THR A 326 1.48 11.82 -30.48
C THR A 326 0.38 10.80 -30.72
N ILE A 327 -0.33 10.42 -29.66
CA ILE A 327 -1.53 9.57 -29.73
C ILE A 327 -2.78 10.47 -29.68
N ASP A 328 -3.68 10.35 -30.67
CA ASP A 328 -5.02 10.95 -30.56
C ASP A 328 -5.89 10.11 -29.64
N ILE A 329 -5.84 10.43 -28.35
CA ILE A 329 -6.67 9.80 -27.33
C ILE A 329 -8.06 10.44 -27.40
N GLN A 330 -9.08 9.66 -27.74
CA GLN A 330 -10.47 10.07 -27.84
C GLN A 330 -11.27 9.65 -26.58
N ARG A 331 -12.58 9.93 -26.56
CA ARG A 331 -13.43 9.58 -25.40
C ARG A 331 -13.68 8.08 -25.29
N ASP A 332 -13.66 7.37 -26.40
CA ASP A 332 -14.05 5.95 -26.46
C ASP A 332 -12.87 5.01 -26.14
N ASP A 333 -11.62 5.48 -26.18
CA ASP A 333 -10.48 4.77 -25.57
C ASP A 333 -10.65 4.62 -24.04
N VAL A 334 -11.37 5.58 -23.44
CA VAL A 334 -11.74 5.61 -22.02
C VAL A 334 -13.06 4.86 -21.76
N ARG A 335 -13.75 4.40 -22.82
CA ARG A 335 -14.96 3.58 -22.80
C ARG A 335 -15.04 2.67 -24.03
N GLN A 336 -14.50 1.46 -23.93
CA GLN A 336 -14.91 0.39 -24.84
C GLN A 336 -16.43 0.22 -24.71
N THR A 337 -17.15 0.64 -25.74
CA THR A 337 -18.60 0.46 -25.87
C THR A 337 -18.85 -0.96 -26.41
N GLU A 338 -20.02 -1.53 -26.14
CA GLU A 338 -20.40 -2.89 -26.54
C GLU A 338 -20.28 -3.11 -28.05
N GLN A 339 -19.11 -3.57 -28.50
CA GLN A 339 -18.90 -4.24 -29.79
C GLN A 339 -18.78 -5.75 -29.60
N THR A 340 -19.58 -6.30 -28.67
CA THR A 340 -20.20 -7.59 -28.94
C THR A 340 -21.03 -7.40 -30.20
N THR A 341 -20.56 -7.95 -31.32
CA THR A 341 -21.46 -8.19 -32.44
C THR A 341 -22.58 -9.09 -31.93
N LEU A 342 -23.75 -8.51 -31.76
CA LEU A 342 -24.98 -9.27 -31.94
C LEU A 342 -25.01 -9.65 -33.41
N ASP A 343 -24.30 -10.72 -33.74
CA ASP A 343 -24.50 -11.46 -34.98
C ASP A 343 -26.02 -11.64 -35.08
N PRO A 344 -26.66 -11.17 -36.16
CA PRO A 344 -28.11 -11.14 -36.23
C PRO A 344 -28.60 -12.58 -36.11
N VAL A 345 -29.19 -12.91 -34.94
CA VAL A 345 -29.65 -14.25 -34.60
C VAL A 345 -30.48 -14.72 -35.77
N SER A 346 -29.96 -15.70 -36.51
CA SER A 346 -30.57 -16.15 -37.76
C SER A 346 -32.01 -16.49 -37.45
N THR A 347 -32.92 -15.66 -37.99
CA THR A 347 -34.36 -15.88 -37.84
C THR A 347 -34.67 -17.13 -38.64
N ALA A 348 -34.58 -18.28 -37.96
CA ALA A 348 -34.90 -19.57 -38.51
C ALA A 348 -36.35 -19.52 -38.99
N VAL A 349 -36.51 -19.28 -40.29
CA VAL A 349 -37.80 -19.39 -40.97
C VAL A 349 -38.21 -20.84 -40.80
N VAL A 350 -39.22 -21.07 -39.97
CA VAL A 350 -39.84 -22.39 -39.80
C VAL A 350 -40.67 -22.65 -41.05
N ASP A 351 -39.98 -22.99 -42.14
CA ASP A 351 -40.61 -23.29 -43.41
C ASP A 351 -41.20 -24.70 -43.35
N THR A 352 -42.52 -24.79 -43.49
CA THR A 352 -43.26 -26.01 -43.17
C THR A 352 -43.27 -26.98 -44.36
N ASN A 353 -42.16 -27.67 -44.61
CA ASN A 353 -42.12 -28.95 -45.35
C ASN A 353 -40.84 -29.75 -45.02
N GLY A 354 -40.98 -30.87 -44.32
CA GLY A 354 -39.84 -31.66 -43.85
C GLY A 354 -39.25 -32.60 -44.90
N VAL A 355 -38.10 -32.23 -45.47
CA VAL A 355 -37.18 -33.14 -46.19
C VAL A 355 -35.74 -32.77 -45.80
N ALA A 356 -34.90 -33.75 -45.44
CA ALA A 356 -33.49 -33.53 -45.15
C ALA A 356 -32.62 -33.62 -46.42
N ARG A 357 -31.51 -32.88 -46.45
CA ARG A 357 -30.41 -33.00 -47.44
C ARG A 357 -29.06 -32.76 -46.77
N ASP A 358 -28.02 -33.38 -47.30
CA ASP A 358 -26.66 -33.38 -46.74
C ASP A 358 -25.84 -32.12 -47.09
N PRO A 359 -24.81 -31.78 -46.28
CA PRO A 359 -24.05 -30.53 -46.40
C PRO A 359 -22.77 -30.66 -47.28
N GLU A 360 -22.90 -30.89 -48.58
CA GLU A 360 -21.77 -30.88 -49.54
C GLU A 360 -22.03 -30.04 -50.81
N GLU A 361 -22.62 -28.85 -50.71
CA GLU A 361 -22.70 -27.93 -51.88
C GLU A 361 -22.71 -26.43 -51.49
N GLN A 362 -21.54 -25.87 -51.13
CA GLN A 362 -21.40 -24.42 -50.91
C GLN A 362 -20.01 -23.82 -51.23
N HIS A 363 -19.15 -24.57 -51.95
CA HIS A 363 -17.75 -24.19 -52.23
C HIS A 363 -17.45 -24.11 -53.75
N SER A 364 -18.36 -23.53 -54.54
CA SER A 364 -18.32 -23.59 -56.02
C SER A 364 -18.74 -22.31 -56.75
N LEU A 365 -18.84 -21.15 -56.08
CA LEU A 365 -19.10 -19.85 -56.72
C LEU A 365 -18.10 -18.78 -56.26
N ILE A 366 -17.90 -17.76 -57.09
CA ILE A 366 -16.87 -16.70 -56.96
C ILE A 366 -15.43 -17.22 -57.15
N ASN A 367 -15.12 -17.75 -58.35
CA ASN A 367 -13.79 -17.60 -58.95
C ASN A 367 -13.77 -17.89 -60.47
N GLY A 368 -13.39 -16.88 -61.25
CA GLY A 368 -13.15 -16.90 -62.71
C GLY A 368 -12.60 -15.51 -63.10
N HIS A 369 -11.41 -15.39 -63.69
CA HIS A 369 -11.17 -15.41 -65.15
C HIS A 369 -11.98 -14.32 -65.90
N ARG A 370 -11.40 -13.44 -66.73
CA ARG A 370 -10.00 -13.17 -67.20
C ARG A 370 -10.10 -11.79 -67.95
N ASP A 371 -9.10 -11.03 -68.42
CA ASP A 371 -7.77 -11.21 -69.03
C ASP A 371 -6.98 -9.87 -68.96
N GLU A 372 -5.84 -9.75 -69.65
CA GLU A 372 -4.91 -8.60 -69.64
C GLU A 372 -5.16 -7.54 -70.73
N ASP A 373 -4.82 -6.28 -70.45
CA ASP A 373 -4.02 -5.38 -71.34
C ASP A 373 -3.70 -4.06 -70.61
N GLY A 374 -2.65 -3.34 -71.00
CA GLY A 374 -2.21 -2.14 -70.28
C GLY A 374 -1.55 -1.06 -71.13
N PHE A 375 -1.44 0.15 -70.57
CA PHE A 375 -0.60 1.23 -71.12
C PHE A 375 -0.02 2.11 -70.00
N ILE A 376 1.10 2.77 -70.31
CA ILE A 376 1.89 3.58 -69.36
C ILE A 376 1.69 5.06 -69.64
N GLU A 377 1.36 5.85 -68.62
CA GLU A 377 1.68 7.28 -68.58
C GLU A 377 1.84 7.77 -67.12
N ASN A 378 2.63 8.84 -66.92
CA ASN A 378 3.01 9.36 -65.59
C ASN A 378 3.32 10.88 -65.72
N PRO A 379 3.46 11.65 -64.64
CA PRO A 379 2.55 12.74 -64.32
C PRO A 379 3.17 14.14 -64.55
N PRO A 380 2.48 15.21 -64.12
CA PRO A 380 3.22 16.30 -63.49
C PRO A 380 2.60 16.84 -62.19
N HIS A 381 3.49 17.01 -61.21
CA HIS A 381 3.62 18.09 -60.21
C HIS A 381 2.38 18.67 -59.47
N TYR A 382 2.51 18.69 -58.14
CA TYR A 382 1.84 19.63 -57.24
C TYR A 382 2.86 20.68 -56.73
N GLU A 383 2.50 21.96 -56.76
CA GLU A 383 3.17 23.05 -56.05
C GLU A 383 2.11 23.94 -55.38
N GLY A 384 2.49 24.66 -54.31
CA GLY A 384 1.71 25.81 -53.81
C GLY A 384 0.83 25.56 -52.58
N VAL A 385 1.28 26.12 -51.45
CA VAL A 385 0.52 26.44 -50.23
C VAL A 385 1.06 27.83 -49.85
N PRO A 386 0.24 28.89 -49.62
CA PRO A 386 -0.61 28.94 -48.41
C PRO A 386 -1.91 29.78 -48.42
N GLY A 387 -2.77 29.47 -47.45
CA GLY A 387 -3.49 30.49 -46.67
C GLY A 387 -4.92 30.83 -47.12
N ASP A 388 -5.90 30.33 -46.38
CA ASP A 388 -7.30 30.78 -46.44
C ASP A 388 -7.74 31.34 -45.07
N ASP A 389 -8.45 32.47 -45.11
CA ASP A 389 -9.09 33.08 -43.95
C ASP A 389 -10.53 32.57 -43.76
N MET A 390 -10.90 32.45 -42.48
CA MET A 390 -12.26 32.53 -41.93
C MET A 390 -13.44 32.72 -42.91
N TYR A 391 -14.29 31.70 -43.09
CA TYR A 391 -15.74 31.93 -43.30
C TYR A 391 -16.66 30.88 -42.67
N SER A 392 -17.86 31.34 -42.30
CA SER A 392 -18.90 30.61 -41.56
C SER A 392 -19.85 29.82 -42.46
N VAL A 393 -20.24 28.61 -42.04
CA VAL A 393 -21.29 27.81 -42.68
C VAL A 393 -22.69 28.28 -42.23
N PRO A 394 -23.67 28.50 -43.13
CA PRO A 394 -25.00 28.97 -42.78
C PRO A 394 -25.94 27.86 -42.24
N PRO A 395 -26.91 28.19 -41.36
CA PRO A 395 -27.75 27.20 -40.69
C PRO A 395 -29.06 26.91 -41.45
N SER A 396 -29.00 26.12 -42.53
CA SER A 396 -30.22 25.78 -43.30
C SER A 396 -30.22 24.40 -43.97
N GLU A 397 -29.88 23.32 -43.25
CA GLU A 397 -30.38 21.96 -43.56
C GLU A 397 -30.18 21.02 -42.35
N LEU A 398 -31.25 20.74 -41.61
CA LEU A 398 -31.26 19.81 -40.46
C LEU A 398 -32.53 18.97 -40.50
N PRO A 399 -32.46 17.65 -40.76
CA PRO A 399 -33.62 16.76 -40.74
C PRO A 399 -34.28 16.72 -39.35
N SER A 400 -35.61 16.82 -39.32
CA SER A 400 -36.39 16.81 -38.08
C SER A 400 -36.25 15.45 -37.35
N PRO A 401 -35.94 15.43 -36.04
CA PRO A 401 -35.64 14.18 -35.34
C PRO A 401 -36.90 13.32 -35.10
N VAL A 402 -36.86 12.07 -35.55
CA VAL A 402 -37.89 11.06 -35.30
C VAL A 402 -38.11 10.90 -33.80
N HIS A 403 -39.36 10.99 -33.35
CA HIS A 403 -39.74 10.85 -31.95
C HIS A 403 -39.64 9.39 -31.45
N HIS A 404 -38.42 8.91 -31.23
CA HIS A 404 -38.20 7.78 -30.32
C HIS A 404 -38.74 8.16 -28.94
N ARG A 405 -39.80 7.47 -28.52
CA ARG A 405 -40.55 7.69 -27.28
C ARG A 405 -39.70 7.33 -26.07
N ARG A 406 -38.75 8.19 -25.70
CA ARG A 406 -37.90 8.05 -24.50
C ARG A 406 -38.78 7.69 -23.30
N ARG A 407 -38.66 6.46 -22.80
CA ARG A 407 -39.07 6.15 -21.43
C ARG A 407 -38.34 7.15 -20.53
N LYS A 408 -39.09 7.90 -19.73
CA LYS A 408 -38.49 8.78 -18.71
C LYS A 408 -37.81 7.89 -17.68
N HIS A 409 -36.50 7.69 -17.80
CA HIS A 409 -35.71 7.24 -16.65
C HIS A 409 -35.88 8.29 -15.56
N HIS A 410 -36.60 7.95 -14.50
CA HIS A 410 -36.48 8.68 -13.26
C HIS A 410 -35.01 8.57 -12.81
N PRO A 411 -34.32 9.68 -12.51
CA PRO A 411 -33.05 9.62 -11.82
C PRO A 411 -33.33 9.14 -10.39
N HIS A 412 -33.29 7.81 -10.18
CA HIS A 412 -33.42 7.23 -8.85
C HIS A 412 -32.35 7.81 -7.95
N HIS A 413 -32.79 8.31 -6.78
CA HIS A 413 -32.00 9.14 -5.87
C HIS A 413 -30.52 8.75 -5.79
N GLN A 414 -29.66 9.56 -6.41
CA GLN A 414 -28.43 9.91 -5.71
C GLN A 414 -28.88 10.61 -4.43
N GLN A 415 -28.79 9.89 -3.31
CA GLN A 415 -29.19 10.44 -2.01
C GLN A 415 -28.11 11.43 -1.57
N GLN A 416 -28.21 12.66 -2.08
CA GLN A 416 -27.35 13.77 -1.72
C GLN A 416 -27.55 14.08 -0.24
N TYR A 417 -26.66 13.52 0.59
CA TYR A 417 -26.52 13.90 1.98
C TYR A 417 -26.12 15.39 2.04
N HIS A 418 -27.10 16.29 2.14
CA HIS A 418 -26.90 17.71 2.42
C HIS A 418 -27.00 17.93 3.93
N GLY A 419 -25.86 17.79 4.61
CA GLY A 419 -25.76 17.99 6.05
C GLY A 419 -24.31 17.95 6.54
N ARG A 420 -24.05 18.51 7.73
CA ARG A 420 -22.69 18.63 8.32
C ARG A 420 -21.95 17.29 8.50
N TRP A 421 -22.67 16.17 8.48
CA TRP A 421 -22.14 14.80 8.64
C TRP A 421 -22.11 13.99 7.33
N ALA A 422 -22.39 14.60 6.18
CA ALA A 422 -22.42 13.93 4.88
C ALA A 422 -21.10 13.22 4.51
N TRP A 423 -19.97 13.85 4.85
CA TRP A 423 -18.64 13.28 4.66
C TRP A 423 -18.45 12.00 5.51
N LEU A 424 -18.99 11.96 6.73
CA LEU A 424 -18.89 10.83 7.64
C LEU A 424 -19.72 9.64 7.14
N HIS A 425 -20.95 9.88 6.65
CA HIS A 425 -21.75 8.82 6.02
C HIS A 425 -21.08 8.26 4.75
N LYS A 426 -20.49 9.13 3.91
CA LYS A 426 -19.68 8.70 2.75
C LYS A 426 -18.47 7.85 3.19
N TRP A 427 -17.75 8.26 4.23
CA TRP A 427 -16.61 7.50 4.76
C TRP A 427 -17.03 6.14 5.33
N ILE A 428 -18.10 6.07 6.13
CA ILE A 428 -18.62 4.81 6.67
C ILE A 428 -19.00 3.85 5.54
N ALA A 429 -19.66 4.34 4.48
CA ALA A 429 -19.97 3.54 3.30
C ALA A 429 -18.71 3.06 2.54
N GLN A 430 -17.69 3.91 2.44
CA GLN A 430 -16.41 3.57 1.81
C GLN A 430 -15.60 2.54 2.61
N VAL A 431 -15.61 2.62 3.95
CA VAL A 431 -15.03 1.59 4.83
C VAL A 431 -15.83 0.29 4.78
N ALA A 432 -17.17 0.35 4.72
CA ALA A 432 -18.01 -0.84 4.59
C ALA A 432 -17.71 -1.65 3.31
N ARG A 433 -17.34 -0.99 2.20
CA ARG A 433 -16.92 -1.65 0.95
C ARG A 433 -15.69 -2.56 1.12
N LEU A 434 -14.79 -2.27 2.06
CA LEU A 434 -13.64 -3.13 2.38
C LEU A 434 -14.05 -4.52 2.91
N PHE A 435 -15.24 -4.63 3.52
CA PHE A 435 -15.75 -5.86 4.12
C PHE A 435 -16.65 -6.68 3.20
N THR A 436 -16.80 -6.27 1.93
CA THR A 436 -17.44 -7.10 0.88
C THR A 436 -16.76 -8.47 0.76
N PRO A 437 -17.48 -9.55 0.39
CA PRO A 437 -16.91 -10.90 0.30
C PRO A 437 -15.65 -10.99 -0.59
N LYS A 438 -15.60 -10.16 -1.66
CA LYS A 438 -14.47 -10.01 -2.58
C LYS A 438 -13.18 -9.55 -1.89
N TRP A 439 -13.27 -8.61 -0.96
CA TRP A 439 -12.11 -7.92 -0.38
C TRP A 439 -11.80 -8.30 1.07
N ARG A 440 -12.79 -8.73 1.85
CA ARG A 440 -12.69 -8.97 3.31
C ARG A 440 -11.47 -9.78 3.73
N ARG A 441 -11.18 -10.90 3.07
CA ARG A 441 -10.01 -11.75 3.38
C ARG A 441 -8.70 -11.01 3.15
N THR A 442 -8.59 -10.29 2.03
CA THR A 442 -7.38 -9.57 1.61
C THR A 442 -7.09 -8.39 2.55
N VAL A 443 -8.12 -7.62 2.90
CA VAL A 443 -8.02 -6.49 3.84
C VAL A 443 -7.59 -6.97 5.23
N ILE A 444 -8.23 -8.00 5.78
CA ILE A 444 -7.87 -8.53 7.11
C ILE A 444 -6.44 -9.06 7.15
N LEU A 445 -6.00 -9.80 6.12
CA LEU A 445 -4.62 -10.27 6.04
C LEU A 445 -3.62 -9.10 5.92
N MET A 446 -3.92 -8.09 5.10
CA MET A 446 -3.08 -6.91 4.95
C MET A 446 -2.96 -6.13 6.28
N TRP A 447 -4.07 -5.93 6.99
CA TRP A 447 -4.08 -5.30 8.32
C TRP A 447 -3.27 -6.07 9.36
N ILE A 448 -3.37 -7.41 9.37
CA ILE A 448 -2.56 -8.27 10.27
C ILE A 448 -1.07 -8.11 9.94
N ILE A 449 -0.69 -8.16 8.66
CA ILE A 449 0.71 -8.01 8.22
C ILE A 449 1.27 -6.64 8.65
N TRP A 450 0.57 -5.55 8.33
CA TRP A 450 0.97 -4.20 8.70
C TRP A 450 1.09 -3.98 10.22
N GLY A 451 0.10 -4.48 10.98
CA GLY A 451 0.11 -4.39 12.44
C GLY A 451 1.25 -5.21 13.08
N ALA A 452 1.46 -6.44 12.61
CA ALA A 452 2.47 -7.36 13.13
C ALA A 452 3.90 -6.93 12.79
N MET A 453 4.16 -6.49 11.55
CA MET A 453 5.47 -5.96 11.16
C MET A 453 5.85 -4.72 11.99
N SER A 454 4.91 -3.79 12.20
CA SER A 454 5.19 -2.60 13.00
C SER A 454 5.41 -2.92 14.48
N LEU A 455 4.64 -3.87 15.03
CA LEU A 455 4.82 -4.35 16.41
C LEU A 455 6.23 -4.93 16.62
N ALA A 456 6.64 -5.87 15.77
CA ALA A 456 7.94 -6.54 15.88
C ALA A 456 9.12 -5.60 15.56
N TYR A 457 8.97 -4.72 14.57
CA TYR A 457 10.00 -3.73 14.22
C TYR A 457 10.19 -2.68 15.31
N THR A 458 9.10 -2.12 15.85
CA THR A 458 9.18 -1.08 16.87
C THR A 458 9.70 -1.65 18.19
N MET A 459 9.29 -2.87 18.56
CA MET A 459 9.78 -3.55 19.76
C MET A 459 11.30 -3.82 19.71
N PHE A 460 11.86 -4.18 18.55
CA PHE A 460 13.31 -4.25 18.36
C PHE A 460 14.00 -2.88 18.55
N ASN A 461 13.44 -1.82 17.95
CA ASN A 461 14.03 -0.48 18.00
C ASN A 461 13.89 0.23 19.35
N VAL A 462 12.95 -0.19 20.22
CA VAL A 462 12.89 0.23 21.63
C VAL A 462 13.95 -0.50 22.47
N TRP A 463 14.17 -1.78 22.17
CA TRP A 463 15.14 -2.62 22.88
C TRP A 463 16.60 -2.20 22.63
N LEU A 464 16.95 -1.92 21.37
CA LEU A 464 18.35 -1.72 20.94
C LEU A 464 19.06 -0.54 21.63
N PRO A 465 18.50 0.69 21.72
CA PRO A 465 19.16 1.81 22.42
C PRO A 465 19.35 1.50 23.90
N THR A 466 18.32 0.98 24.56
CA THR A 466 18.32 0.64 26.00
C THR A 466 19.50 -0.25 26.39
N VAL A 467 19.81 -1.27 25.58
CA VAL A 467 20.93 -2.20 25.85
C VAL A 467 22.28 -1.66 25.39
N LEU A 468 22.33 -0.73 24.44
CA LEU A 468 23.57 -0.03 24.07
C LEU A 468 23.97 1.01 25.12
N GLU A 469 23.01 1.75 25.69
CA GLU A 469 23.28 2.75 26.73
C GLU A 469 23.84 2.14 28.01
N MET A 470 23.31 0.99 28.44
CA MET A 470 23.84 0.19 29.57
C MET A 470 25.30 -0.29 29.36
N LYS A 471 25.84 -0.21 28.14
CA LYS A 471 27.17 -0.69 27.77
C LYS A 471 28.15 0.43 27.38
N GLN A 472 27.75 1.70 27.45
CA GLN A 472 28.59 2.85 27.07
C GLN A 472 29.10 3.62 28.29
N LYS A 473 30.40 3.93 28.29
CA LYS A 473 31.01 4.90 29.21
C LYS A 473 30.54 6.33 28.91
N GLU A 474 30.64 7.21 29.88
CA GLU A 474 30.09 8.57 29.85
C GLU A 474 31.06 9.58 29.20
N GLY A 475 30.53 10.70 28.70
CA GLY A 475 31.29 11.78 28.06
C GLY A 475 30.63 12.32 26.78
N THR A 476 31.15 13.43 26.25
CA THR A 476 30.60 14.12 25.05
C THR A 476 30.64 13.23 23.79
N ASP A 477 31.63 12.35 23.69
CA ASP A 477 31.73 11.36 22.61
C ASP A 477 30.54 10.39 22.56
N LYS A 478 29.78 10.25 23.65
CA LYS A 478 28.54 9.45 23.70
C LYS A 478 27.50 9.98 22.71
N ILE A 479 27.37 11.30 22.55
CA ILE A 479 26.41 11.90 21.60
C ILE A 479 26.84 11.62 20.15
N LYS A 480 28.10 11.93 19.80
CA LYS A 480 28.62 11.66 18.43
C LYS A 480 28.65 10.17 18.09
N GLY A 481 29.02 9.33 19.04
CA GLY A 481 29.06 7.87 18.89
C GLY A 481 27.67 7.25 18.70
N SER A 482 26.68 7.67 19.51
CA SER A 482 25.29 7.24 19.34
C SER A 482 24.71 7.66 17.99
N LEU A 483 24.91 8.92 17.59
CA LEU A 483 24.44 9.42 16.28
C LEU A 483 25.16 8.74 15.11
N ASN A 484 26.44 8.38 15.24
CA ASN A 484 27.16 7.58 14.25
C ASN A 484 26.58 6.16 14.13
N ASP A 485 26.29 5.49 15.25
CA ASP A 485 25.67 4.16 15.25
C ASP A 485 24.27 4.21 14.57
N VAL A 486 23.50 5.31 14.74
CA VAL A 486 22.23 5.57 14.02
C VAL A 486 22.44 5.84 12.52
N VAL A 487 23.43 6.65 12.13
CA VAL A 487 23.78 6.90 10.71
C VAL A 487 24.16 5.60 10.00
N LEU A 488 24.94 4.72 10.64
CA LEU A 488 25.30 3.40 10.10
C LEU A 488 24.07 2.50 9.92
N TYR A 489 23.16 2.49 10.89
CA TYR A 489 21.89 1.76 10.78
C TYR A 489 21.03 2.28 9.61
N ALA A 490 20.91 3.60 9.43
CA ALA A 490 20.16 4.21 8.34
C ALA A 490 20.79 3.91 6.96
N LEU A 491 22.11 4.05 6.83
CA LEU A 491 22.84 3.76 5.59
C LEU A 491 22.69 2.29 5.15
N ALA A 492 22.67 1.35 6.11
CA ALA A 492 22.46 -0.06 5.83
C ALA A 492 21.03 -0.38 5.31
N GLY A 493 20.04 0.47 5.58
CA GLY A 493 18.68 0.32 5.06
C GLY A 493 18.56 0.63 3.55
N CYS A 494 19.39 1.54 3.03
CA CYS A 494 19.37 1.95 1.61
C CYS A 494 19.52 0.78 0.60
N PRO A 495 20.56 -0.09 0.70
CA PRO A 495 20.63 -1.28 -0.15
C PRO A 495 19.50 -2.28 0.13
N GLY A 496 18.91 -2.27 1.33
CA GLY A 496 17.71 -3.03 1.66
C GLY A 496 16.53 -2.69 0.75
N SER A 497 16.20 -1.40 0.59
CA SER A 497 15.17 -0.97 -0.37
C SER A 497 15.49 -1.35 -1.81
N ALA A 498 16.76 -1.27 -2.24
CA ALA A 498 17.17 -1.71 -3.58
C ALA A 498 16.92 -3.21 -3.79
N ILE A 499 17.31 -4.04 -2.80
CA ILE A 499 17.09 -5.50 -2.81
C ILE A 499 15.59 -5.82 -2.83
N GLY A 500 14.77 -5.13 -2.03
CA GLY A 500 13.31 -5.29 -2.06
C GLY A 500 12.71 -4.96 -3.44
N ALA A 501 13.14 -3.85 -4.05
CA ALA A 501 12.70 -3.41 -5.38
C ALA A 501 13.22 -4.28 -6.55
N TYR A 502 14.32 -5.00 -6.36
CA TYR A 502 14.77 -6.03 -7.28
C TYR A 502 14.02 -7.36 -7.10
N MET A 503 13.87 -7.84 -5.85
CA MET A 503 13.26 -9.13 -5.54
C MET A 503 11.83 -9.27 -6.08
N ILE A 504 11.05 -8.19 -6.13
CA ILE A 504 9.69 -8.19 -6.69
C ILE A 504 9.62 -8.51 -8.20
N GLN A 505 10.67 -8.22 -8.96
CA GLN A 505 10.77 -8.44 -10.41
C GLN A 505 11.26 -9.86 -10.73
N THR A 506 11.87 -10.56 -9.77
CA THR A 506 12.32 -11.94 -9.93
C THR A 506 11.15 -12.93 -10.02
N LYS A 507 11.43 -14.17 -10.45
CA LYS A 507 10.50 -15.32 -10.49
C LYS A 507 9.82 -15.67 -9.13
N LEU A 508 10.19 -15.00 -8.04
CA LEU A 508 9.48 -15.05 -6.77
C LEU A 508 8.12 -14.33 -6.84
N GLY A 509 8.06 -13.17 -7.48
CA GLY A 509 6.92 -12.25 -7.48
C GLY A 509 6.60 -11.69 -6.09
N ARG A 510 5.72 -10.67 -6.04
CA ARG A 510 5.43 -9.86 -4.83
C ARG A 510 5.24 -10.69 -3.55
N ARG A 511 4.32 -11.67 -3.59
CA ARG A 511 3.90 -12.47 -2.41
C ARG A 511 5.03 -13.31 -1.81
N LYS A 512 5.88 -13.96 -2.62
CA LYS A 512 7.01 -14.75 -2.10
C LYS A 512 8.14 -13.84 -1.62
N SER A 513 8.38 -12.72 -2.32
CA SER A 513 9.41 -11.75 -1.93
C SER A 513 9.10 -11.13 -0.57
N LEU A 514 7.85 -10.77 -0.28
CA LEU A 514 7.44 -10.27 1.04
C LEU A 514 7.71 -11.31 2.14
N ALA A 515 7.25 -12.55 1.92
CA ALA A 515 7.46 -13.65 2.86
C ALA A 515 8.96 -13.94 3.10
N LEU A 516 9.79 -13.89 2.06
CA LEU A 516 11.24 -14.13 2.15
C LEU A 516 11.97 -13.01 2.88
N CYS A 517 11.67 -11.74 2.59
CA CYS A 517 12.24 -10.61 3.35
C CYS A 517 11.83 -10.64 4.83
N THR A 518 10.58 -11.00 5.12
CA THR A 518 10.07 -11.16 6.49
C THR A 518 10.81 -12.28 7.23
N LEU A 519 11.02 -13.43 6.57
CA LEU A 519 11.77 -14.55 7.13
C LEU A 519 13.25 -14.20 7.36
N ALA A 520 13.89 -13.49 6.42
CA ALA A 520 15.26 -13.01 6.58
C ALA A 520 15.38 -12.03 7.76
N THR A 521 14.41 -11.13 7.92
CA THR A 521 14.32 -10.21 9.07
C THR A 521 14.17 -10.98 10.38
N CYS A 522 13.30 -11.99 10.41
CA CYS A 522 13.13 -12.87 11.57
C CYS A 522 14.43 -13.60 11.97
N ILE A 523 15.11 -14.22 11.00
CA ILE A 523 16.38 -14.92 11.22
C ILE A 523 17.44 -13.95 11.74
N SER A 524 17.49 -12.73 11.20
CA SER A 524 18.41 -11.67 11.63
C SER A 524 18.17 -11.24 13.08
N VAL A 525 16.91 -11.02 13.47
CA VAL A 525 16.52 -10.66 14.85
C VAL A 525 16.80 -11.81 15.83
N PHE A 526 16.57 -13.06 15.43
CA PHE A 526 16.88 -14.23 16.26
C PHE A 526 18.40 -14.42 16.42
N ALA A 527 19.18 -14.28 15.35
CA ALA A 527 20.64 -14.35 15.37
C ALA A 527 21.30 -13.21 16.15
N PHE A 528 20.60 -12.09 16.37
CA PHE A 528 21.06 -10.99 17.22
C PHE A 528 21.06 -11.34 18.71
N ILE A 529 20.16 -12.21 19.18
CA ILE A 529 19.94 -12.47 20.61
C ILE A 529 21.24 -12.81 21.40
N PRO A 530 22.15 -13.69 20.92
CA PRO A 530 23.42 -13.97 21.60
C PRO A 530 24.52 -12.90 21.42
N VAL A 531 24.29 -11.82 20.67
CA VAL A 531 25.34 -10.86 20.27
C VAL A 531 25.61 -9.84 21.38
N THR A 532 26.73 -10.03 22.09
CA THR A 532 27.08 -9.21 23.27
C THR A 532 28.06 -8.06 22.99
N ALA A 533 29.01 -8.24 22.07
CA ALA A 533 30.11 -7.30 21.79
C ALA A 533 29.69 -6.10 20.92
N LYS A 534 30.25 -4.90 21.18
CA LYS A 534 29.78 -3.65 20.53
C LYS A 534 29.84 -3.70 18.99
N SER A 535 30.99 -4.05 18.41
CA SER A 535 31.17 -4.11 16.96
C SER A 535 30.19 -5.10 16.30
N ALA A 536 30.01 -6.27 16.91
CA ALA A 536 29.07 -7.28 16.43
C ALA A 536 27.60 -6.80 16.55
N MET A 537 27.21 -6.12 17.64
CA MET A 537 25.88 -5.53 17.76
C MET A 537 25.60 -4.50 16.66
N VAL A 538 26.57 -3.63 16.34
CA VAL A 538 26.41 -2.66 15.24
C VAL A 538 26.23 -3.39 13.91
N VAL A 539 27.13 -4.31 13.55
CA VAL A 539 27.04 -5.07 12.27
C VAL A 539 25.75 -5.89 12.17
N SER A 540 25.32 -6.56 13.23
CA SER A 540 24.05 -7.29 13.25
C SER A 540 22.84 -6.36 13.16
N SER A 541 22.89 -5.17 13.75
CA SER A 541 21.81 -4.17 13.60
C SER A 541 21.73 -3.62 12.17
N MET A 542 22.86 -3.44 11.49
CA MET A 542 22.90 -3.05 10.07
C MET A 542 22.26 -4.13 9.18
N PHE A 543 22.49 -5.42 9.46
CA PHE A 543 21.86 -6.51 8.72
C PHE A 543 20.34 -6.61 8.97
N ILE A 544 19.88 -6.31 10.20
CA ILE A 544 18.45 -6.15 10.51
C ILE A 544 17.86 -4.94 9.79
N SER A 545 18.58 -3.82 9.70
CA SER A 545 18.15 -2.64 8.93
C SER A 545 17.97 -2.99 7.45
N LEU A 546 18.96 -3.63 6.84
CA LEU A 546 18.92 -4.07 5.44
C LEU A 546 17.73 -5.01 5.17
N THR A 547 17.57 -6.06 5.96
CA THR A 547 16.49 -7.06 5.76
C THR A 547 15.10 -6.50 6.07
N GLY A 548 14.95 -5.75 7.17
CA GLY A 548 13.70 -5.09 7.55
C GLY A 548 13.28 -3.99 6.57
N THR A 549 14.24 -3.26 6.00
CA THR A 549 13.94 -2.24 4.97
C THR A 549 13.56 -2.88 3.63
N ALA A 550 14.18 -4.01 3.26
CA ALA A 550 13.74 -4.81 2.11
C ALA A 550 12.30 -5.35 2.31
N MET A 551 11.96 -5.79 3.54
CA MET A 551 10.62 -6.23 3.91
C MET A 551 9.58 -5.11 3.76
N TYR A 552 9.85 -3.92 4.32
CA TYR A 552 8.96 -2.78 4.19
C TYR A 552 8.81 -2.30 2.75
N ALA A 553 9.90 -2.24 1.96
CA ALA A 553 9.83 -1.82 0.56
C ALA A 553 8.82 -2.68 -0.25
N VAL A 554 8.90 -4.02 -0.11
CA VAL A 554 7.96 -4.93 -0.78
C VAL A 554 6.53 -4.72 -0.28
N LEU A 555 6.32 -4.46 1.01
CA LEU A 555 4.99 -4.18 1.58
C LEU A 555 4.37 -2.89 1.05
N TYR A 556 5.14 -1.79 1.04
CA TYR A 556 4.68 -0.47 0.57
C TYR A 556 4.28 -0.51 -0.90
N GLY A 557 5.02 -1.24 -1.76
CA GLY A 557 4.64 -1.43 -3.16
C GLY A 557 3.44 -2.37 -3.36
N MET A 558 3.43 -3.53 -2.68
CA MET A 558 2.35 -4.52 -2.82
C MET A 558 0.99 -3.98 -2.35
N THR A 559 0.96 -3.14 -1.31
CA THR A 559 -0.31 -2.73 -0.67
C THR A 559 -1.28 -2.05 -1.66
N PRO A 560 -0.93 -0.95 -2.36
CA PRO A 560 -1.81 -0.32 -3.35
C PRO A 560 -2.00 -1.15 -4.64
N GLU A 561 -1.00 -1.93 -5.07
CA GLU A 561 -1.13 -2.89 -6.18
C GLU A 561 -2.21 -3.96 -5.92
N THR A 562 -2.48 -4.26 -4.64
CA THR A 562 -3.45 -5.29 -4.23
C THR A 562 -4.91 -4.83 -4.36
N PHE A 563 -5.19 -3.53 -4.50
CA PHE A 563 -6.55 -2.97 -4.44
C PHE A 563 -6.89 -2.10 -5.68
N ASN A 564 -8.12 -2.23 -6.19
CA ASN A 564 -8.67 -1.37 -7.25
C ASN A 564 -8.79 0.09 -6.80
N THR A 565 -8.74 1.03 -7.76
CA THR A 565 -8.65 2.49 -7.50
C THR A 565 -9.71 2.98 -6.51
N SER A 566 -10.96 2.55 -6.72
CA SER A 566 -12.16 2.92 -5.95
C SER A 566 -12.13 2.60 -4.45
N ILE A 567 -11.22 1.74 -3.98
CA ILE A 567 -11.04 1.44 -2.54
C ILE A 567 -9.58 1.57 -2.06
N ARG A 568 -8.62 1.77 -2.97
CA ARG A 568 -7.18 1.73 -2.71
C ARG A 568 -6.74 2.72 -1.63
N GLY A 569 -7.18 3.98 -1.73
CA GLY A 569 -6.82 5.03 -0.76
C GLY A 569 -7.24 4.67 0.66
N THR A 570 -8.51 4.31 0.84
CA THR A 570 -9.08 3.90 2.13
C THR A 570 -8.45 2.58 2.67
N ALA A 571 -8.15 1.60 1.79
CA ALA A 571 -7.47 0.36 2.18
C ALA A 571 -6.03 0.58 2.67
N CYS A 572 -5.25 1.41 1.97
CA CYS A 572 -3.89 1.78 2.36
C CYS A 572 -3.89 2.61 3.65
N GLY A 573 -4.77 3.63 3.74
CA GLY A 573 -4.84 4.54 4.88
C GLY A 573 -5.24 3.84 6.19
N THR A 574 -6.13 2.83 6.13
CA THR A 574 -6.51 2.02 7.29
C THR A 574 -5.44 1.01 7.70
N ALA A 575 -4.75 0.38 6.75
CA ALA A 575 -3.62 -0.51 7.05
C ALA A 575 -2.46 0.28 7.72
N ALA A 576 -2.17 1.48 7.23
CA ALA A 576 -1.22 2.40 7.85
C ALA A 576 -1.68 2.86 9.25
N ALA A 577 -2.95 3.21 9.45
CA ALA A 577 -3.47 3.59 10.77
C ALA A 577 -3.26 2.47 11.81
N ILE A 578 -3.53 1.22 11.43
CA ILE A 578 -3.31 0.04 12.29
C ILE A 578 -1.83 -0.17 12.61
N SER A 579 -0.92 0.07 11.67
CA SER A 579 0.52 -0.04 11.93
C SER A 579 1.02 1.05 12.88
N ARG A 580 0.48 2.28 12.82
CA ARG A 580 0.79 3.32 13.82
C ARG A 580 0.21 2.98 15.20
N LEU A 581 -0.98 2.40 15.27
CA LEU A 581 -1.58 1.94 16.52
C LEU A 581 -0.74 0.83 17.19
N THR A 582 -0.32 -0.20 16.46
CA THR A 582 0.55 -1.24 17.03
C THR A 582 1.95 -0.71 17.35
N GLY A 583 2.46 0.26 16.59
CA GLY A 583 3.68 0.99 16.90
C GLY A 583 3.62 1.80 18.22
N VAL A 584 2.45 2.32 18.62
CA VAL A 584 2.26 2.97 19.93
C VAL A 584 2.15 1.95 21.08
N ILE A 585 1.58 0.77 20.81
CA ILE A 585 1.47 -0.32 21.79
C ILE A 585 2.83 -1.02 22.02
N ALA A 586 3.68 -1.09 20.99
CA ALA A 586 4.94 -1.84 21.01
C ALA A 586 5.92 -1.41 22.13
N PRO A 587 6.19 -0.11 22.41
CA PRO A 587 7.03 0.29 23.55
C PRO A 587 6.49 -0.17 24.91
N VAL A 588 5.16 -0.17 25.10
CA VAL A 588 4.52 -0.58 26.36
C VAL A 588 4.70 -2.09 26.57
N LEU A 589 4.46 -2.89 25.52
CA LEU A 589 4.70 -4.33 25.55
C LEU A 589 6.19 -4.64 25.74
N ALA A 590 7.08 -3.93 25.04
CA ALA A 590 8.53 -4.09 25.15
C ALA A 590 9.02 -3.80 26.58
N GLY A 591 8.55 -2.71 27.21
CA GLY A 591 8.88 -2.35 28.60
C GLY A 591 8.42 -3.40 29.61
N PHE A 592 7.21 -3.95 29.44
CA PHE A 592 6.72 -5.05 30.26
C PHE A 592 7.59 -6.31 30.10
N LEU A 593 7.88 -6.72 28.86
CA LEU A 593 8.74 -7.89 28.59
C LEU A 593 10.18 -7.70 29.10
N LEU A 594 10.74 -6.49 29.00
CA LEU A 594 12.05 -6.14 29.58
C LEU A 594 12.09 -6.32 31.10
N SER A 595 11.01 -5.98 31.82
CA SER A 595 10.92 -6.16 33.28
C SER A 595 10.91 -7.63 33.73
N ILE A 596 10.61 -8.57 32.83
CA ILE A 596 10.64 -10.01 33.09
C ILE A 596 12.02 -10.58 32.73
N HIS A 597 12.50 -10.36 31.51
CA HIS A 597 13.83 -10.78 31.07
C HIS A 597 14.27 -10.03 29.82
N HIS A 598 15.52 -9.54 29.82
CA HIS A 598 16.04 -8.64 28.78
C HIS A 598 15.85 -9.15 27.34
N SER A 599 15.99 -10.44 27.04
CA SER A 599 15.85 -10.98 25.67
C SER A 599 14.40 -11.20 25.19
N LEU A 600 13.38 -11.11 26.07
CA LEU A 600 12.00 -11.45 25.69
C LEU A 600 11.41 -10.61 24.54
N PRO A 601 11.64 -9.28 24.45
CA PRO A 601 11.20 -8.49 23.30
C PRO A 601 11.70 -9.02 21.94
N LEU A 602 12.93 -9.55 21.88
CA LEU A 602 13.52 -10.10 20.67
C LEU A 602 12.86 -11.43 20.29
N TYR A 603 12.65 -12.33 21.26
CA TYR A 603 11.94 -13.60 21.02
C TYR A 603 10.49 -13.37 20.54
N VAL A 604 9.76 -12.45 21.17
CA VAL A 604 8.39 -12.12 20.75
C VAL A 604 8.38 -11.48 19.35
N SER A 605 9.33 -10.58 19.04
CA SER A 605 9.46 -10.01 17.70
C SER A 605 9.71 -11.08 16.63
N ALA A 606 10.59 -12.05 16.90
CA ALA A 606 10.84 -13.17 15.99
C ALA A 606 9.58 -14.03 15.78
N ILE A 607 8.85 -14.38 16.84
CA ILE A 607 7.60 -15.14 16.75
C ILE A 607 6.55 -14.38 15.92
N VAL A 608 6.39 -13.08 16.13
CA VAL A 608 5.47 -12.22 15.38
C VAL A 608 5.86 -12.15 13.89
N TYR A 609 7.15 -12.06 13.57
CA TYR A 609 7.60 -12.16 12.17
C TYR A 609 7.33 -13.54 11.55
N MET A 610 7.53 -14.65 12.27
CA MET A 610 7.19 -16.00 11.75
C MET A 610 5.70 -16.15 11.44
N ILE A 611 4.82 -15.63 12.30
CA ILE A 611 3.37 -15.58 12.03
C ILE A 611 3.09 -14.73 10.78
N THR A 612 3.78 -13.60 10.65
CA THR A 612 3.67 -12.68 9.50
C THR A 612 4.11 -13.32 8.18
N VAL A 613 5.13 -14.20 8.17
CA VAL A 613 5.48 -15.02 7.00
C VAL A 613 4.29 -15.87 6.56
N GLY A 614 3.62 -16.53 7.51
CA GLY A 614 2.40 -17.31 7.26
C GLY A 614 1.25 -16.46 6.70
N CYS A 615 0.97 -15.30 7.28
CA CYS A 615 -0.05 -14.36 6.79
C CYS A 615 0.27 -13.84 5.38
N SER A 616 1.53 -13.50 5.10
CA SER A 616 2.01 -13.07 3.79
C SER A 616 1.82 -14.17 2.74
N LEU A 617 2.13 -15.42 3.11
CA LEU A 617 1.84 -16.60 2.29
C LEU A 617 0.33 -16.93 2.21
N GLY A 618 -0.53 -16.31 3.03
CA GLY A 618 -1.99 -16.46 3.00
C GLY A 618 -2.72 -15.54 2.01
N LEU A 619 -2.06 -14.50 1.51
CA LEU A 619 -2.61 -13.52 0.55
C LEU A 619 -3.01 -14.18 -0.79
N PRO A 620 -3.94 -13.59 -1.57
CA PRO A 620 -4.25 -14.05 -2.93
C PRO A 620 -3.00 -14.17 -3.81
N LYS A 621 -3.08 -14.96 -4.89
CA LYS A 621 -2.14 -14.78 -6.01
C LYS A 621 -2.59 -13.52 -6.77
N GLY A 622 -1.65 -12.65 -7.12
CA GLY A 622 -1.93 -11.54 -8.04
C GLY A 622 -2.51 -12.08 -9.36
N ARG A 623 -3.46 -11.36 -9.95
CA ARG A 623 -4.16 -11.76 -11.16
C ARG A 623 -3.23 -11.51 -12.35
N ASN A 624 -2.46 -12.51 -12.79
CA ASN A 624 -1.82 -12.49 -14.11
C ASN A 624 -2.90 -12.55 -15.21
N LYS A 625 -3.60 -11.44 -15.45
CA LYS A 625 -4.28 -11.18 -16.73
C LYS A 625 -3.17 -10.90 -17.75
N GLY A 626 -2.63 -11.97 -18.34
CA GLY A 626 -1.41 -11.92 -19.14
C GLY A 626 -1.07 -13.29 -19.74
N SER A 627 -2.07 -14.00 -20.25
CA SER A 627 -1.89 -15.19 -21.08
C SER A 627 -2.13 -14.76 -22.53
N GLY A 628 -1.07 -14.26 -23.18
CA GLY A 628 -1.15 -13.71 -24.53
C GLY A 628 0.18 -13.09 -24.97
N GLY A 629 0.98 -13.87 -25.72
CA GLY A 629 2.10 -13.45 -26.59
C GLY A 629 3.01 -12.29 -26.15
N GLY A 630 4.19 -12.61 -25.62
CA GLY A 630 5.27 -11.63 -25.40
C GLY A 630 6.50 -12.29 -24.78
N ALA A 631 7.49 -12.65 -25.59
CA ALA A 631 8.66 -13.42 -25.14
C ALA A 631 9.75 -12.54 -24.51
N VAL A 632 10.60 -13.17 -23.69
CA VAL A 632 11.82 -12.56 -23.15
C VAL A 632 12.85 -12.36 -24.26
N MET A 633 13.24 -11.11 -24.51
CA MET A 633 14.54 -10.64 -25.03
C MET A 633 14.63 -9.14 -24.66
N HIS A 634 15.77 -8.58 -24.23
CA HIS A 634 17.10 -9.16 -24.11
C HIS A 634 17.83 -8.69 -22.83
#